data_AF-A0A920KRB2-F1
#
_entry.id   AF-A0A920KRB2-F1
#
_cell.length_a   1.000
_cell.length_b   1.000
_cell.length_c   1.000
_cell.angle_alpha   90.00
_cell.angle_beta   90.00
_cell.angle_gamma   90.00
#
_symmetry.space_group_name_H-M   'P 1'
#
loop_
_entity.id
_entity.type
_entity.pdbx_description
1 polymer ?
#
loop_
_entity_poly.entity_id
_entity_poly.type
_entity_poly.pdbx_seq_one_letter_code
_entity_poly.pdbx_strand_id
1 'polypeptide(L)'
;MIEYIDIQVGEIVQQLKDNGIYENTIIMLTSDNGPTYAGGVDFKYFNSTGFFQNDPKRMKGYTYEGGVRVPFIVSGQTKSKVKGNR
;
A
#
# COMPACT_ATOMS: atom_id res chain seq x y z
N MET A 1 -7.44 3.84 -11.83
CA MET A 1 -7.46 3.94 -10.35
C MET A 1 -6.06 3.82 -9.74
N ILE A 2 -5.28 2.78 -10.07
CA ILE A 2 -3.94 2.59 -9.47
C ILE A 2 -3.02 3.80 -9.66
N GLU A 3 -2.91 4.31 -10.89
CA GLU A 3 -2.17 5.54 -11.20
C GLU A 3 -2.65 6.75 -10.38
N TYR A 4 -3.96 6.87 -10.16
CA TYR A 4 -4.53 7.98 -9.39
C TYR A 4 -4.19 7.87 -7.89
N ILE A 5 -4.03 6.66 -7.35
CA ILE A 5 -3.53 6.46 -5.99
C ILE A 5 -2.06 6.85 -5.91
N ASP A 6 -1.25 6.46 -6.89
CA ASP A 6 0.17 6.81 -6.96
C ASP A 6 0.39 8.33 -6.98
N ILE A 7 -0.37 9.04 -7.83
CA ILE A 7 -0.35 10.51 -7.89
C ILE A 7 -0.72 11.13 -6.53
N GLN A 8 -1.81 10.67 -5.90
CA GLN A 8 -2.24 11.21 -4.60
C GLN A 8 -1.26 10.93 -3.47
N VAL A 9 -0.58 9.77 -3.47
CA VAL A 9 0.52 9.51 -2.54
C VAL A 9 1.63 10.52 -2.76
N GLY A 10 1.96 10.83 -4.01
CA GLY A 10 2.89 11.91 -4.37
C GLY A 10 2.45 13.28 -3.84
N GLU A 11 1.17 13.62 -3.96
CA GLU A 11 0.61 14.87 -3.44
C GLU A 11 0.72 14.96 -1.91
N ILE A 12 0.40 13.87 -1.18
CA ILE A 12 0.57 13.79 0.27
C ILE A 12 2.05 14.01 0.64
N VAL A 13 2.97 13.35 -0.06
CA VAL A 13 4.42 13.51 0.15
C VAL A 13 4.84 14.97 -0.08
N GLN A 14 4.34 15.60 -1.14
CA GLN A 14 4.64 17.00 -1.42
C GLN A 14 4.11 17.92 -0.33
N GLN A 15 2.88 17.72 0.14
CA GLN A 15 2.30 18.49 1.25
C GLN A 15 3.14 18.34 2.53
N LEU A 16 3.63 17.14 2.85
CA LEU A 16 4.50 16.94 4.02
C LEU A 16 5.83 17.71 3.90
N LYS A 17 6.39 17.82 2.68
CA LYS A 17 7.62 18.59 2.41
C LYS A 17 7.37 20.09 2.52
N ASP A 18 6.28 20.57 1.93
CA ASP A 18 5.90 21.99 1.94
C ASP A 18 5.66 22.49 3.37
N ASN A 19 5.13 21.62 4.25
CA ASN A 19 4.92 21.91 5.67
C ASN A 19 6.17 21.64 6.55
N GLY A 20 7.29 21.19 5.97
CA GLY A 20 8.55 20.95 6.70
C GLY A 20 8.53 19.79 7.69
N ILE A 21 7.53 18.90 7.63
CA ILE A 21 7.34 17.78 8.57
C ILE A 21 7.68 16.41 7.98
N TYR A 22 8.03 16.34 6.69
CA TYR A 22 8.37 15.09 5.99
C TYR A 22 9.45 14.25 6.72
N GLU A 23 10.55 14.88 7.14
CA GLU A 23 11.69 14.20 7.80
C GLU A 23 11.38 13.60 9.19
N ASN A 24 10.21 13.88 9.76
CA ASN A 24 9.75 13.32 11.02
C ASN A 24 8.41 12.58 10.86
N THR A 25 8.08 12.18 9.64
CA THR A 25 6.86 11.44 9.31
C THR A 25 7.22 10.04 8.84
N ILE A 26 6.56 9.02 9.41
CA ILE A 26 6.56 7.67 8.84
C ILE A 26 5.32 7.55 7.94
N ILE A 27 5.52 7.12 6.70
CA ILE A 27 4.46 6.79 5.77
C ILE A 27 4.37 5.27 5.66
N MET A 28 3.19 4.72 5.96
CA MET A 28 2.87 3.31 5.78
C MET A 28 1.77 3.17 4.72
N LEU A 29 2.05 2.46 3.64
CA LEU A 29 1.09 2.18 2.57
C LEU A 29 0.77 0.69 2.54
N THR A 30 -0.52 0.38 2.56
CA THR A 30 -1.04 -1.00 2.53
C THR A 30 -2.40 -1.08 1.87
N SER A 31 -2.91 -2.30 1.72
CA SER A 31 -4.32 -2.58 1.37
C SER A 31 -5.02 -3.28 2.54
N ASP A 32 -6.35 -3.22 2.57
CA ASP A 32 -7.21 -3.89 3.56
C ASP A 32 -7.48 -5.38 3.24
N ASN A 33 -7.39 -5.75 1.96
CA ASN A 33 -7.49 -7.12 1.45
C ASN A 33 -6.80 -7.23 0.08
N GLY A 34 -6.72 -8.47 -0.44
CA GLY A 34 -6.30 -8.75 -1.80
C GLY A 34 -7.23 -8.13 -2.87
N PRO A 35 -6.83 -8.16 -4.15
CA PRO A 35 -7.58 -7.54 -5.23
C PRO A 35 -9.00 -8.11 -5.38
N THR A 36 -9.94 -7.26 -5.79
CA THR A 36 -11.30 -7.68 -6.14
C THR A 36 -11.32 -8.40 -7.49
N TYR A 37 -12.29 -9.30 -7.64
CA TYR A 37 -12.68 -9.93 -8.91
C TYR A 37 -14.10 -9.52 -9.34
N ALA A 38 -14.78 -8.75 -8.49
CA ALA A 38 -16.17 -8.34 -8.69
C ALA A 38 -16.24 -6.96 -9.35
N GLY A 39 -17.13 -6.82 -10.34
CA GLY A 39 -17.63 -5.56 -10.91
C GLY A 39 -16.58 -4.60 -11.49
N GLY A 40 -16.56 -4.43 -12.81
CA GLY A 40 -15.79 -3.36 -13.47
C GLY A 40 -14.27 -3.55 -13.49
N VAL A 41 -13.78 -4.73 -13.11
CA VAL A 41 -12.35 -5.10 -13.14
C VAL A 41 -12.11 -6.27 -14.08
N ASP A 42 -11.04 -6.20 -14.87
CA ASP A 42 -10.53 -7.34 -15.62
C ASP A 42 -9.31 -7.92 -14.90
N PHE A 43 -9.58 -8.68 -13.83
CA PHE A 43 -8.52 -9.24 -13.01
C PHE A 43 -7.61 -10.22 -13.79
N LYS A 44 -8.10 -10.80 -14.89
CA LYS A 44 -7.32 -11.71 -15.75
C LYS A 44 -6.31 -10.94 -16.57
N TYR A 45 -6.74 -9.86 -17.24
CA TYR A 45 -5.85 -8.98 -18.00
C TYR A 45 -4.73 -8.42 -17.12
N PHE A 46 -5.06 -7.95 -15.91
CA PHE A 46 -4.07 -7.38 -14.99
C PHE A 46 -3.24 -8.42 -14.23
N ASN A 47 -3.57 -9.72 -14.34
CA ASN A 47 -3.02 -10.76 -13.47
C ASN A 47 -2.97 -10.32 -11.99
N SER A 48 -4.12 -9.90 -11.46
CA SER A 48 -4.17 -9.06 -10.25
C SER A 48 -3.55 -9.65 -9.00
N THR A 49 -3.48 -10.98 -8.85
CA THR A 49 -2.78 -11.62 -7.72
C THR A 49 -1.35 -12.07 -8.04
N GLY A 50 -0.86 -11.84 -9.26
CA GLY A 50 0.49 -12.22 -9.68
C GLY A 50 0.74 -13.73 -9.52
N PHE A 51 1.75 -14.08 -8.71
CA PHE A 51 2.10 -15.47 -8.43
C PHE A 51 1.06 -16.20 -7.55
N PHE A 52 0.15 -15.47 -6.89
CA PHE A 52 -0.79 -16.01 -5.91
C PHE A 52 -2.13 -16.42 -6.55
N GLN A 53 -2.06 -17.33 -7.53
CA GLN A 53 -3.21 -17.97 -8.20
C GLN A 53 -4.37 -17.02 -8.50
N ASN A 54 -4.38 -16.44 -9.69
CA ASN A 54 -5.36 -15.44 -10.13
C ASN A 54 -6.74 -16.05 -10.43
N ASP A 55 -7.42 -16.46 -9.36
CA ASP A 55 -8.71 -17.16 -9.36
C ASP A 55 -9.70 -16.41 -8.43
N PRO A 56 -10.91 -16.06 -8.90
CA PRO A 56 -11.95 -15.41 -8.10
C PRO A 56 -12.25 -16.10 -6.75
N LYS A 57 -12.07 -17.42 -6.65
CA LYS A 57 -12.30 -18.20 -5.43
C LYS A 57 -11.13 -18.15 -4.44
N ARG A 58 -10.08 -17.37 -4.74
CA ARG A 58 -8.85 -17.24 -3.94
C ARG A 58 -8.41 -15.80 -3.71
N MET A 59 -9.21 -14.85 -4.18
CA MET A 59 -8.99 -13.40 -4.12
C MET A 59 -9.74 -12.78 -2.92
N LYS A 60 -10.05 -11.47 -2.96
CA LYS A 60 -10.82 -10.76 -1.93
C LYS A 60 -11.97 -11.60 -1.34
N GLY A 61 -12.02 -11.70 -0.01
CA GLY A 61 -13.04 -12.45 0.71
C GLY A 61 -12.68 -13.92 1.00
N TYR A 62 -11.50 -14.38 0.56
CA TYR A 62 -10.97 -15.71 0.86
C TYR A 62 -9.67 -15.66 1.65
N THR A 63 -9.34 -16.76 2.33
CA THR A 63 -8.15 -16.89 3.20
C THR A 63 -6.90 -17.40 2.48
N TYR A 64 -6.95 -17.57 1.16
CA TYR A 64 -5.78 -17.89 0.35
C TYR A 64 -4.86 -16.66 0.20
N GLU A 65 -3.59 -16.87 -0.19
CA GLU A 65 -2.60 -15.79 -0.36
C GLU A 65 -3.13 -14.61 -1.18
N GLY A 66 -3.85 -14.87 -2.28
CA GLY A 66 -4.43 -13.83 -3.13
C GLY A 66 -5.55 -13.00 -2.46
N GLY A 67 -6.11 -13.46 -1.35
CA GLY A 67 -7.16 -12.75 -0.59
C GLY A 67 -6.64 -11.99 0.63
N VAL A 68 -5.53 -12.44 1.23
CA VAL A 68 -4.99 -11.87 2.49
C VAL A 68 -3.62 -11.21 2.36
N ARG A 69 -2.80 -11.59 1.38
CA ARG A 69 -1.48 -10.98 1.18
C ARG A 69 -1.64 -9.67 0.41
N VAL A 70 -1.08 -8.61 0.96
CA VAL A 70 -1.17 -7.23 0.44
C VAL A 70 0.21 -6.60 0.34
N PRO A 71 0.40 -5.59 -0.54
CA PRO A 71 1.62 -4.79 -0.49
C PRO A 71 1.70 -4.06 0.85
N PHE A 72 2.89 -4.00 1.44
CA PHE A 72 3.16 -3.22 2.64
C PHE A 72 4.49 -2.49 2.47
N ILE A 73 4.43 -1.17 2.39
CA ILE A 73 5.60 -0.29 2.22
C ILE A 73 5.67 0.63 3.42
N VAL A 74 6.86 0.75 4.00
CA VAL A 74 7.17 1.71 5.05
C VAL A 74 8.28 2.63 4.54
N SER A 75 8.04 3.94 4.61
CA SER A 75 9.00 4.96 4.21
C SER A 75 9.16 5.99 5.34
N GLY A 76 10.39 6.48 5.51
CA GLY A 76 10.76 7.45 6.53
C GLY A 76 11.72 6.89 7.57
N GLN A 77 12.39 7.80 8.29
CA GLN A 77 13.18 7.49 9.46
C GLN A 77 12.62 8.31 10.62
N THR A 78 12.40 7.70 11.78
CA THR A 78 12.24 8.47 13.00
C THR A 78 13.58 9.10 13.35
N LYS A 79 13.62 10.42 13.53
CA LYS A 79 14.76 11.04 14.21
C LYS A 79 14.75 10.51 15.64
N SER A 80 15.54 9.48 15.89
CA SER A 80 15.84 9.00 17.24
C SER A 80 16.55 10.11 18.01
N LYS A 81 15.80 11.05 18.59
CA LYS A 81 16.30 11.86 19.70
C LYS A 81 16.28 11.00 20.96
N VAL A 82 17.11 9.96 20.98
CA VAL A 82 17.56 9.40 22.26
C VAL A 82 18.50 10.45 22.83
N LYS A 83 17.94 11.42 23.57
CA LYS A 83 18.73 12.16 24.55
C LYS A 83 19.06 11.15 25.66
N GLY A 84 20.13 10.40 25.44
CA GLY A 84 20.76 9.63 26.50
C GLY A 84 21.32 10.62 27.50
N ASN A 85 20.57 10.89 28.58
CA ASN A 85 21.18 11.36 29.81
C ASN A 85 21.83 10.13 30.45
N ARG A 86 23.08 9.85 30.08
CA ARG A 86 24.03 9.13 30.92
C ARG A 86 25.19 10.06 31.18
#